data_AF-A0A851GJ49-F1
#
_entry.id   AF-A0A851GJ49-F1
#
_cell.length_a   1.000
_cell.length_b   1.000
_cell.length_c   1.000
_cell.angle_alpha   90.00
_cell.angle_beta   90.00
_cell.angle_gamma   90.00
#
_symmetry.space_group_name_H-M   'P 1'
#
loop_
_entity.id
_entity.type
_entity.pdbx_description
1 polymer ?
#
loop_
_entity_poly.entity_id
_entity_poly.type
_entity_poly.pdbx_seq_one_letter_code
_entity_poly.pdbx_strand_id
1 'polypeptide(L)'
;MAKKILDLDWLITEYMPFFSEFGMTEENLRGYYETWSKNRPALIKDYLWFIFQSLLYETARQSKTEQELYKYQNMIYMEMLRFRRQVEKVRANEILQLALAALVRKTISETNFQLKVEIISGHCCSYCDNLNQHIFSFEEVLKNQYLGSRDCTNPQGCNCTYAFVPMRDEDDNLISNFS
;
A
#
# COMPACT_ATOMS: atom_id res chain seq x y z
N MET A 1 -6.76 -18.51 24.94
CA MET A 1 -7.41 -17.86 23.78
C MET A 1 -7.58 -18.90 22.70
N ALA A 2 -8.78 -19.08 22.15
CA ALA A 2 -9.00 -19.98 21.03
C ALA A 2 -8.22 -19.48 19.80
N LYS A 3 -7.58 -20.39 19.07
CA LYS A 3 -6.88 -20.08 17.84
C LYS A 3 -7.93 -19.71 16.79
N LYS A 4 -7.95 -18.47 16.32
CA LYS A 4 -8.87 -18.01 15.26
C LYS A 4 -8.66 -18.92 14.04
N ILE A 5 -9.72 -19.61 13.62
CA ILE A 5 -9.69 -20.42 12.41
C ILE A 5 -9.69 -19.45 11.23
N LEU A 6 -8.73 -19.64 10.32
CA LEU A 6 -8.66 -18.88 9.08
C LEU A 6 -9.24 -19.79 8.00
N ASP A 7 -10.47 -19.52 7.61
CA ASP A 7 -11.21 -20.23 6.57
C ASP A 7 -11.85 -19.22 5.61
N LEU A 8 -12.65 -19.71 4.66
CA LEU A 8 -13.27 -18.86 3.65
C LEU A 8 -14.26 -17.86 4.25
N ASP A 9 -14.99 -18.25 5.29
CA ASP A 9 -15.95 -17.37 5.96
C ASP A 9 -15.23 -16.24 6.70
N TRP A 10 -14.08 -16.54 7.32
CA TRP A 10 -13.18 -15.52 7.86
C TRP A 10 -12.72 -14.53 6.77
N LEU A 11 -12.26 -15.03 5.63
CA LEU A 11 -11.80 -14.18 4.53
C LEU A 11 -12.91 -13.26 4.04
N ILE A 12 -14.11 -13.82 3.80
CA ILE A 12 -15.27 -13.04 3.35
C ILE A 12 -15.62 -11.98 4.38
N THR A 13 -15.71 -12.34 5.66
CA THR A 13 -16.06 -11.39 6.72
C THR A 13 -15.07 -10.23 6.82
N GLU A 14 -13.77 -10.50 6.68
CA GLU A 14 -12.71 -9.53 6.96
C GLU A 14 -12.26 -8.72 5.74
N TYR A 15 -12.46 -9.24 4.53
CA TYR A 15 -11.95 -8.63 3.30
C TYR A 15 -13.02 -8.33 2.25
N MET A 16 -14.25 -8.85 2.36
CA MET A 16 -15.32 -8.52 1.41
C MET A 16 -15.60 -7.01 1.29
N PRO A 17 -15.60 -6.21 2.37
CA PRO A 17 -15.77 -4.76 2.23
C PRO A 17 -14.75 -4.15 1.26
N PHE A 18 -13.48 -4.52 1.38
CA PHE A 18 -12.41 -4.10 0.47
C PHE A 18 -12.58 -4.68 -0.94
N PHE A 19 -12.86 -5.98 -1.08
CA PHE A 19 -13.01 -6.62 -2.39
C PHE A 19 -14.21 -6.10 -3.19
N SER A 20 -15.26 -5.64 -2.51
CA SER A 20 -16.43 -5.04 -3.15
C SER A 20 -16.10 -3.74 -3.88
N GLU A 21 -15.06 -3.01 -3.46
CA GLU A 21 -14.55 -1.82 -4.16
C GLU A 21 -13.99 -2.16 -5.55
N PHE A 22 -13.65 -3.42 -5.79
CA PHE A 22 -13.16 -3.96 -7.06
C PHE A 22 -14.22 -4.79 -7.79
N GLY A 23 -15.49 -4.68 -7.39
CA GLY A 23 -16.61 -5.40 -8.02
C GLY A 23 -16.62 -6.90 -7.74
N MET A 24 -15.87 -7.39 -6.75
CA MET A 24 -16.00 -8.78 -6.32
C MET A 24 -17.30 -8.99 -5.54
N THR A 25 -17.81 -10.21 -5.57
CA THR A 25 -18.99 -10.63 -4.81
C THR A 25 -18.63 -11.86 -3.98
N GLU A 26 -19.40 -12.14 -2.94
CA GLU A 26 -19.19 -13.36 -2.16
C GLU A 26 -19.30 -14.61 -3.05
N GLU A 27 -20.28 -14.63 -3.96
CA GLU A 27 -20.49 -15.72 -4.91
C GLU A 27 -19.25 -15.98 -5.78
N ASN A 28 -18.66 -14.93 -6.36
CA ASN A 28 -17.50 -15.11 -7.22
C ASN A 28 -16.23 -15.50 -6.43
N LEU A 29 -16.06 -15.01 -5.20
CA LEU A 29 -14.98 -15.43 -4.31
C LEU A 29 -15.10 -16.91 -3.96
N ARG A 30 -16.29 -17.38 -3.60
CA ARG A 30 -16.51 -18.81 -3.32
C ARG A 30 -16.23 -19.67 -4.56
N GLY A 31 -16.77 -19.27 -5.72
CA GLY A 31 -16.53 -19.99 -6.98
C GLY A 31 -15.06 -20.02 -7.41
N TYR A 32 -14.31 -18.92 -7.20
CA TYR A 32 -12.88 -18.88 -7.44
C TYR A 32 -12.11 -19.76 -6.47
N TYR A 33 -12.48 -19.81 -5.19
CA TYR A 33 -11.84 -20.69 -4.21
C TYR A 33 -12.03 -22.17 -4.57
N GLU A 34 -13.24 -22.56 -4.95
CA GLU A 34 -13.54 -23.93 -5.40
C GLU A 34 -12.71 -24.33 -6.62
N THR A 35 -12.51 -23.40 -7.56
CA THR A 35 -11.70 -23.67 -8.75
C THR A 35 -10.20 -23.69 -8.42
N TRP A 36 -9.74 -22.76 -7.60
CA TRP A 36 -8.34 -22.59 -7.20
C TRP A 36 -7.83 -23.75 -6.34
N SER A 37 -8.68 -24.28 -5.45
CA SER A 37 -8.31 -25.33 -4.48
C SER A 37 -8.25 -26.74 -5.08
N LYS A 38 -8.78 -26.98 -6.28
CA LYS A 38 -8.78 -28.30 -6.94
C LYS A 38 -7.39 -28.91 -7.13
N ASN A 39 -6.36 -28.08 -7.32
CA ASN A 39 -5.00 -28.53 -7.63
C ASN A 39 -3.95 -28.04 -6.61
N ARG A 40 -4.39 -27.53 -5.46
CA ARG A 40 -3.52 -26.83 -4.49
C ARG A 40 -3.93 -27.14 -3.06
N PRO A 41 -3.00 -27.11 -2.09
CA PRO A 41 -3.37 -27.09 -0.68
C PRO A 41 -4.36 -25.96 -0.42
N ALA A 42 -5.47 -26.28 0.25
CA ALA A 42 -6.57 -25.35 0.48
C ALA A 42 -6.28 -24.32 1.60
N LEU A 43 -5.10 -23.71 1.57
CA LEU A 43 -4.67 -22.72 2.55
C LEU A 43 -5.29 -21.36 2.23
N ILE A 44 -6.17 -20.87 3.11
CA ILE A 44 -6.90 -19.62 2.86
C ILE A 44 -5.96 -18.41 2.69
N LYS A 45 -4.79 -18.43 3.33
CA LYS A 45 -3.78 -17.36 3.22
C LYS A 45 -3.22 -17.27 1.80
N ASP A 46 -2.94 -18.41 1.19
CA ASP A 46 -2.42 -18.47 -0.17
C ASP A 46 -3.49 -18.07 -1.19
N TYR A 47 -4.75 -18.41 -0.90
CA TYR A 47 -5.88 -17.94 -1.69
C TYR A 47 -6.06 -16.41 -1.58
N LEU A 48 -5.95 -15.83 -0.38
CA LEU A 48 -5.98 -14.39 -0.18
C LEU A 48 -4.84 -13.68 -0.94
N TRP A 49 -3.63 -14.23 -0.88
CA TRP A 49 -2.51 -13.76 -1.71
C TRP A 49 -2.84 -13.80 -3.19
N PHE A 50 -3.41 -14.90 -3.67
CA PHE A 50 -3.83 -15.05 -5.06
C PHE A 50 -4.84 -13.96 -5.45
N ILE A 51 -5.83 -13.66 -4.61
CA ILE A 51 -6.78 -12.57 -4.87
C ILE A 51 -6.07 -11.21 -4.96
N PHE A 52 -5.16 -10.88 -4.04
CA PHE A 52 -4.40 -9.62 -4.13
C PHE A 52 -3.62 -9.50 -5.46
N GLN A 53 -2.97 -10.58 -5.90
CA GLN A 53 -2.25 -10.57 -7.18
C GLN A 53 -3.20 -10.44 -8.37
N SER A 54 -4.36 -11.10 -8.34
CA SER A 54 -5.41 -10.94 -9.36
C SER A 54 -5.92 -9.50 -9.43
N LEU A 55 -6.14 -8.85 -8.28
CA LEU A 55 -6.56 -7.45 -8.23
C LEU A 55 -5.50 -6.51 -8.81
N LEU A 56 -4.21 -6.72 -8.49
CA LEU A 56 -3.11 -5.93 -9.07
C LEU A 56 -3.06 -6.08 -10.61
N TYR A 57 -3.25 -7.30 -11.11
CA TYR A 57 -3.27 -7.56 -12.55
C TYR A 57 -4.48 -6.90 -13.23
N GLU A 58 -5.68 -7.07 -12.67
CA GLU A 58 -6.90 -6.53 -13.25
C GLU A 58 -6.93 -5.01 -13.22
N THR A 59 -6.50 -4.38 -12.12
CA THR A 59 -6.39 -2.92 -12.03
C THR A 59 -5.38 -2.37 -13.02
N ALA A 60 -4.24 -3.04 -13.24
CA ALA A 60 -3.29 -2.67 -14.29
C ALA A 60 -3.90 -2.72 -15.70
N ARG A 61 -4.81 -3.67 -15.96
CA ARG A 61 -5.49 -3.83 -17.25
C ARG A 61 -6.62 -2.83 -17.47
N GLN A 62 -7.34 -2.48 -16.41
CA GLN A 62 -8.60 -1.72 -16.49
C GLN A 62 -8.42 -0.22 -16.25
N SER A 63 -7.35 0.21 -15.57
CA SER A 63 -7.12 1.62 -15.26
C SER A 63 -6.97 2.45 -16.52
N LYS A 64 -7.67 3.59 -16.58
CA LYS A 64 -7.65 4.50 -17.73
C LYS A 64 -6.62 5.60 -17.59
N THR A 65 -6.18 5.88 -16.37
CA THR A 65 -5.19 6.91 -16.05
C THR A 65 -4.15 6.37 -15.08
N GLU A 66 -2.98 7.01 -15.05
CA GLU A 66 -1.94 6.69 -14.06
C GLU A 66 -2.43 6.95 -12.63
N GLN A 67 -3.20 8.01 -12.42
CA GLN A 67 -3.85 8.31 -11.14
C GLN A 67 -4.69 7.13 -10.65
N GLU A 68 -5.57 6.61 -11.52
CA GLU A 68 -6.44 5.48 -11.18
C GLU A 68 -5.61 4.23 -10.86
N LEU A 69 -4.60 3.94 -11.68
CA LEU A 69 -3.69 2.82 -11.48
C LEU A 69 -2.99 2.90 -10.11
N TYR A 70 -2.35 4.03 -9.82
CA TYR A 70 -1.58 4.18 -8.59
C TYR A 70 -2.46 4.27 -7.34
N LYS A 71 -3.68 4.81 -7.47
CA LYS A 71 -4.69 4.75 -6.40
C LYS A 71 -5.02 3.31 -6.04
N TYR A 72 -5.39 2.49 -7.01
CA TYR A 72 -5.77 1.10 -6.74
C TYR A 72 -4.59 0.26 -6.26
N GLN A 73 -3.40 0.44 -6.84
CA GLN A 73 -2.18 -0.21 -6.36
C GLN A 73 -1.91 0.14 -4.90
N ASN A 74 -1.98 1.43 -4.53
CA ASN A 74 -1.79 1.83 -3.14
C ASN A 74 -2.80 1.15 -2.20
N MET A 75 -4.09 1.15 -2.55
CA MET A 75 -5.13 0.50 -1.75
C MET A 75 -4.86 -1.00 -1.56
N ILE A 76 -4.52 -1.72 -2.64
CA ILE A 76 -4.21 -3.15 -2.60
C ILE A 76 -2.96 -3.43 -1.77
N TYR A 77 -1.88 -2.67 -1.97
CA TYR A 77 -0.65 -2.85 -1.18
C TYR A 77 -0.86 -2.56 0.30
N MET A 78 -1.70 -1.59 0.66
CA MET A 78 -2.02 -1.32 2.06
C MET A 78 -2.79 -2.48 2.71
N GLU A 79 -3.72 -3.12 2.00
CA GLU A 79 -4.40 -4.32 2.50
C GLU A 79 -3.48 -5.55 2.57
N MET A 80 -2.59 -5.74 1.59
CA MET A 80 -1.52 -6.75 1.65
C MET A 80 -0.62 -6.52 2.87
N LEU A 81 -0.26 -5.26 3.15
CA LEU A 81 0.56 -4.88 4.28
C LEU A 81 -0.14 -5.19 5.61
N ARG A 82 -1.43 -4.84 5.71
CA ARG A 82 -2.28 -5.16 6.85
C ARG A 82 -2.32 -6.67 7.09
N PHE A 83 -2.60 -7.44 6.05
CA PHE A 83 -2.63 -8.91 6.11
C PHE A 83 -1.31 -9.49 6.61
N ARG A 84 -0.20 -9.12 5.98
CA ARG A 84 1.14 -9.64 6.32
C ARG A 84 1.53 -9.35 7.77
N ARG A 85 1.24 -8.14 8.26
CA ARG A 85 1.61 -7.72 9.62
C ARG A 85 0.63 -8.21 10.68
N GLN A 86 -0.67 -8.15 10.43
CA GLN A 86 -1.69 -8.42 11.46
C GLN A 86 -2.10 -9.89 11.51
N VAL A 87 -2.15 -10.58 10.37
CA VAL A 87 -2.60 -11.98 10.30
C VAL A 87 -1.42 -12.94 10.26
N GLU A 88 -0.39 -12.63 9.46
CA GLU A 88 0.79 -13.48 9.36
C GLU A 88 1.86 -13.16 10.41
N LYS A 89 1.79 -11.97 11.02
CA LYS A 89 2.75 -11.49 12.04
C LYS A 89 4.19 -11.43 11.50
N VAL A 90 4.35 -11.07 10.22
CA VAL A 90 5.65 -10.99 9.56
C VAL A 90 5.96 -9.53 9.19
N ARG A 91 7.24 -9.16 9.32
CA ARG A 91 7.77 -7.89 8.80
C ARG A 91 7.53 -7.81 7.29
N ALA A 92 7.08 -6.65 6.84
CA ALA A 92 6.58 -6.45 5.47
C ALA A 92 7.00 -5.07 4.94
N ASN A 93 8.30 -4.84 4.89
CA ASN A 93 8.85 -3.53 4.55
C ASN A 93 8.81 -3.28 3.03
N GLU A 94 9.02 -4.33 2.27
CA GLU A 94 8.91 -4.39 0.82
C GLU A 94 7.50 -4.00 0.33
N ILE A 95 6.46 -4.48 1.01
CA ILE A 95 5.07 -4.13 0.66
C ILE A 95 4.78 -2.67 1.01
N LEU A 96 5.29 -2.18 2.15
CA LEU A 96 5.19 -0.76 2.49
C LEU A 96 5.86 0.12 1.44
N GLN A 97 7.06 -0.25 0.96
CA GLN A 97 7.76 0.50 -0.07
C GLN A 97 6.95 0.56 -1.37
N LEU A 98 6.30 -0.53 -1.77
CA LEU A 98 5.38 -0.55 -2.92
C LEU A 98 4.17 0.37 -2.69
N ALA A 99 3.55 0.31 -1.51
CA ALA A 99 2.43 1.18 -1.15
C ALA A 99 2.81 2.66 -1.19
N LEU A 100 3.96 3.02 -0.60
CA LEU A 100 4.46 4.40 -0.56
C LEU A 100 4.87 4.90 -1.94
N ALA A 101 5.48 4.06 -2.78
CA ALA A 101 5.80 4.42 -4.16
C ALA A 101 4.53 4.68 -4.98
N ALA A 102 3.50 3.84 -4.84
CA ALA A 102 2.20 4.06 -5.46
C ALA A 102 1.55 5.36 -4.95
N LEU A 103 1.62 5.65 -3.65
CA LEU A 103 1.12 6.90 -3.08
C LEU A 103 1.82 8.13 -3.69
N VAL A 104 3.15 8.13 -3.76
CA VAL A 104 3.91 9.24 -4.35
C VAL A 104 3.57 9.44 -5.82
N ARG A 105 3.52 8.36 -6.60
CA ARG A 105 3.20 8.45 -8.05
C ARG A 105 1.76 8.88 -8.30
N LYS A 106 0.82 8.42 -7.47
CA LYS A 106 -0.56 8.92 -7.47
C LYS A 106 -0.56 10.43 -7.26
N THR A 107 0.11 10.92 -6.22
CA THR A 107 0.15 12.35 -5.91
C THR A 107 0.74 13.16 -7.07
N ILE A 108 1.83 12.70 -7.69
CA ILE A 108 2.42 13.35 -8.89
C ILE A 108 1.38 13.47 -10.01
N SER A 109 0.62 12.41 -10.28
CA SER A 109 -0.38 12.39 -11.36
C SER A 109 -1.65 13.21 -11.06
N GLU A 110 -1.88 13.58 -9.80
CA GLU A 110 -3.09 14.29 -9.36
C GLU A 110 -2.89 15.80 -9.19
N THR A 111 -1.67 16.23 -8.88
CA THR A 111 -1.40 17.62 -8.47
C THR A 111 -1.05 18.52 -9.64
N ASN A 112 -1.58 19.75 -9.60
CA ASN A 112 -1.17 20.85 -10.47
C ASN A 112 -0.11 21.76 -9.84
N PHE A 113 0.30 21.47 -8.61
CA PHE A 113 1.27 22.24 -7.85
C PHE A 113 2.56 21.46 -7.65
N GLN A 114 3.67 22.19 -7.52
CA GLN A 114 4.93 21.62 -7.08
C GLN A 114 4.82 21.24 -5.60
N LEU A 115 5.04 19.96 -5.32
CA LEU A 115 5.00 19.41 -3.97
C LEU A 115 6.36 18.80 -3.64
N LYS A 116 6.69 18.79 -2.35
CA LYS A 116 7.76 17.97 -1.78
C LYS A 116 7.17 16.94 -0.82
N VAL A 117 8.01 15.99 -0.41
CA VAL A 117 7.64 14.93 0.52
C VAL A 117 8.32 15.16 1.85
N GLU A 118 7.53 15.33 2.89
CA GLU A 118 7.99 15.33 4.27
C GLU A 118 7.86 13.93 4.86
N ILE A 119 8.89 13.43 5.52
CA ILE A 119 8.82 12.17 6.27
C ILE A 119 8.23 12.43 7.65
N ILE A 120 7.15 11.72 7.99
CA ILE A 120 6.55 11.74 9.32
C ILE A 120 6.89 10.42 10.03
N SER A 121 7.71 10.52 11.08
CA SER A 121 8.09 9.37 11.89
C SER A 121 6.91 8.89 12.73
N GLY A 122 6.65 7.59 12.69
CA GLY A 122 5.78 6.91 13.65
C GLY A 122 6.54 6.43 14.90
N HIS A 123 7.75 6.96 15.13
CA HIS A 123 8.65 6.61 16.24
C HIS A 123 8.98 5.11 16.34
N CYS A 124 9.12 4.45 15.19
CA CYS A 124 9.39 3.01 15.18
C CYS A 124 10.86 2.63 15.41
N CYS A 125 11.80 3.54 15.15
CA CYS A 125 13.23 3.35 15.41
C CYS A 125 14.01 4.66 15.23
N SER A 126 15.21 4.73 15.78
CA SER A 126 16.10 5.89 15.71
C SER A 126 16.42 6.36 14.28
N TYR A 127 16.60 5.44 13.33
CA TYR A 127 16.80 5.79 11.92
C TYR A 127 15.64 6.62 11.37
N CYS A 128 14.39 6.19 11.63
CA CYS A 128 13.21 6.91 11.17
C CYS A 128 13.00 8.23 11.91
N ASP A 129 13.35 8.28 13.20
CA ASP A 129 13.28 9.52 13.97
C ASP A 129 14.25 10.59 13.45
N ASN A 130 15.44 10.17 13.02
CA ASN A 130 16.40 11.08 12.39
C ASN A 130 15.96 11.63 11.02
N LEU A 131 14.94 11.02 10.41
CA LEU A 131 14.35 11.49 9.16
C LEU A 131 13.08 12.32 9.39
N ASN A 132 12.59 12.41 10.63
CA ASN A 132 11.33 13.09 10.92
C ASN A 132 11.39 14.56 10.50
N GLN A 133 10.35 15.03 9.81
CA GLN A 133 10.21 16.38 9.27
C GLN A 133 11.24 16.77 8.20
N HIS A 134 12.08 15.84 7.76
CA HIS A 134 12.95 16.09 6.62
C HIS A 134 12.14 16.10 5.33
N ILE A 135 12.41 17.10 4.50
CA ILE A 135 11.70 17.36 3.24
C ILE A 135 12.60 16.96 2.07
N PHE A 136 12.07 16.13 1.19
CA PHE A 136 12.74 15.57 0.01
C PHE A 136 11.95 15.82 -1.27
N SER A 137 12.60 15.72 -2.42
CA SER A 137 11.92 15.64 -3.71
C SER A 137 11.22 14.29 -3.90
N PHE A 138 10.31 14.22 -4.87
CA PHE A 138 9.68 12.96 -5.25
C PHE A 138 10.69 11.93 -5.78
N GLU A 139 11.66 12.37 -6.57
CA GLU A 139 12.70 11.52 -7.13
C GLU A 139 13.57 10.93 -6.01
N GLU A 140 13.93 11.73 -5.01
CA GLU A 140 14.72 11.28 -3.87
C GLU A 140 14.01 10.17 -3.09
N VAL A 141 12.72 10.35 -2.75
CA VAL A 141 11.99 9.33 -1.98
C VAL A 141 11.72 8.06 -2.78
N LEU A 142 11.47 8.18 -4.09
CA LEU A 142 11.28 7.02 -4.98
C LEU A 142 12.57 6.23 -5.18
N LYS A 143 13.71 6.93 -5.28
CA LYS A 143 15.03 6.31 -5.49
C LYS A 143 15.60 5.72 -4.21
N ASN A 144 15.59 6.49 -3.13
CA ASN A 144 16.29 6.12 -1.90
C ASN A 144 15.42 5.24 -0.98
N GLN A 145 14.09 5.26 -1.17
CA GLN A 145 13.14 4.43 -0.43
C GLN A 145 13.38 4.46 1.10
N TYR A 146 13.54 5.67 1.65
CA TYR A 146 13.91 5.89 3.05
C TYR A 146 13.03 5.11 4.03
N LEU A 147 11.71 5.14 3.83
CA LEU A 147 10.77 4.43 4.68
C LEU A 147 10.63 2.97 4.27
N GLY A 148 10.64 2.07 5.26
CA GLY A 148 10.66 0.63 5.00
C GLY A 148 12.03 0.12 4.53
N SER A 149 13.08 0.93 4.55
CA SER A 149 14.43 0.49 4.18
C SER A 149 14.97 -0.62 5.10
N ARG A 150 16.15 -1.14 4.73
CA ARG A 150 16.93 -2.07 5.56
C ARG A 150 17.41 -1.43 6.87
N ASP A 151 17.51 -0.10 6.92
CA ASP A 151 17.99 0.65 8.09
C ASP A 151 16.90 0.82 9.15
N CYS A 152 15.63 0.58 8.80
CA CYS A 152 14.56 0.49 9.78
C CYS A 152 14.73 -0.77 10.63
N THR A 153 14.79 -0.61 11.95
CA THR A 153 15.02 -1.72 12.90
C THR A 153 13.76 -2.24 13.57
N ASN A 154 12.57 -1.70 13.24
CA ASN A 154 11.32 -2.18 13.82
C ASN A 154 11.06 -3.65 13.42
N PRO A 155 10.91 -4.58 14.39
CA PRO A 155 10.67 -5.99 14.11
C PRO A 155 9.34 -6.25 13.40
N GLN A 156 8.34 -5.38 13.55
CA GLN A 156 7.05 -5.49 12.86
C GLN A 156 7.03 -4.76 11.50
N GLY A 157 8.12 -4.07 11.17
CA GLY A 157 8.26 -3.23 9.98
C GLY A 157 7.93 -1.76 10.24
N CYS A 158 8.39 -0.89 9.33
CA CYS A 158 8.26 0.56 9.44
C CYS A 158 6.77 0.98 9.54
N ASN A 159 6.45 1.92 10.43
CA ASN A 159 5.10 2.50 10.58
C ASN A 159 5.04 3.99 10.19
N CYS A 160 6.12 4.54 9.65
CA CYS A 160 6.23 5.92 9.24
C CYS A 160 5.50 6.16 7.92
N THR A 161 5.21 7.42 7.61
CA THR A 161 4.48 7.81 6.39
C THR A 161 5.10 9.04 5.72
N TYR A 162 4.63 9.31 4.51
CA TYR A 162 4.89 10.56 3.80
C TYR A 162 3.74 11.54 4.01
N ALA A 163 4.06 12.81 4.22
CA ALA A 163 3.18 13.95 4.05
C ALA A 163 3.61 14.74 2.81
N PHE A 164 2.65 15.37 2.14
CA PHE A 164 2.90 16.15 0.92
C PHE A 164 2.81 17.63 1.23
N VAL A 165 3.91 18.35 1.01
CA VAL A 165 4.03 19.76 1.37
C VAL A 165 4.06 20.60 0.10
N PRO A 166 3.13 21.54 -0.10
CA PRO A 166 3.17 22.42 -1.26
C PRO A 166 4.34 23.39 -1.20
N MET A 167 5.00 23.60 -2.34
CA MET A 167 6.02 24.63 -2.47
C MET A 167 5.39 26.00 -2.66
N ARG A 168 6.06 27.02 -2.10
CA ARG A 168 5.67 28.41 -2.22
C ARG A 168 6.84 29.27 -2.71
N ASP A 169 6.53 30.33 -3.45
CA ASP A 169 7.50 31.33 -3.89
C ASP A 169 7.82 32.33 -2.76
N GLU A 170 8.61 33.36 -3.08
CA GLU A 170 9.02 34.40 -2.12
C GLU A 170 7.85 35.25 -1.61
N ASP A 171 6.74 35.30 -2.37
CA ASP A 171 5.52 36.03 -2.05
C ASP A 171 4.46 35.14 -1.37
N ASP A 172 4.86 33.94 -0.91
CA ASP A 172 4.00 32.93 -0.27
C ASP A 172 2.92 32.34 -1.20
N ASN A 173 3.03 32.49 -2.52
CA ASN A 173 2.10 31.88 -3.48
C ASN A 173 2.48 30.44 -3.80
N LEU A 174 1.48 29.59 -4.03
CA LEU A 174 1.70 28.20 -4.45
C LEU A 174 2.34 28.14 -5.83
N ILE A 175 3.41 27.35 -5.97
CA ILE A 175 4.10 27.16 -7.26
C ILE A 175 3.35 26.10 -8.08
N SER A 176 2.96 26.45 -9.31
CA SER A 176 2.27 25.54 -10.23
C SER A 176 3.23 24.69 -11.08
N ASN A 177 2.75 23.58 -11.66
CA ASN A 177 3.52 22.77 -12.61
C ASN A 177 3.48 23.32 -14.06
N PHE A 178 2.75 24.42 -14.32
CA PHE A 178 2.52 24.98 -15.65
C PHE A 178 3.25 26.31 -15.91
N SER A 179 4.04 26.77 -14.94
CA SER A 179 4.87 27.98 -15.03
C SER A 179 6.15 27.74 -15.82
#